data_AF-A0A920NRY2-F1
#
_entry.id   AF-A0A920NRY2-F1
#
_cell.length_a   1.000
_cell.length_b   1.000
_cell.length_c   1.000
_cell.angle_alpha   90.00
_cell.angle_beta   90.00
_cell.angle_gamma   90.00
#
_symmetry.space_group_name_H-M   'P 1'
#
loop_
_entity.id
_entity.type
_entity.pdbx_description
1 polymer ?
#
loop_
_entity_poly.entity_id
_entity_poly.type
_entity_poly.pdbx_seq_one_letter_code
_entity_poly.pdbx_strand_id
1 'polypeptide(L)'
;MFSWNGISEASLQQGCSGFGKMRHNDQRLSPKFTISEDFSSGLVPKFNSNGEISPESLPIISNGELTNTLVSSRTAAEYGAPTNYAEDGEEMRSPTMDPGDLRMMMY
;
A
#
# COMPACT_ATOMS: atom_id res chain seq x y z
N MET A 1 -3.53 2.11 11.79
CA MET A 1 -4.25 0.92 11.27
C MET A 1 -3.51 0.44 10.01
N PHE A 2 -3.86 -0.68 9.37
CA PHE A 2 -3.10 -1.16 8.19
C PHE A 2 -3.11 -0.11 7.05
N SER A 3 -4.30 0.28 6.58
CA SER A 3 -4.47 1.29 5.53
C SER A 3 -4.26 2.71 6.06
N TRP A 4 -5.06 3.15 7.04
CA TRP A 4 -4.90 4.47 7.66
C TRP A 4 -3.59 4.58 8.45
N ASN A 5 -2.65 5.35 7.90
CA ASN A 5 -1.30 5.65 8.38
C ASN A 5 -0.30 4.49 8.37
N GLY A 6 -0.73 3.24 8.19
CA GLY A 6 0.22 2.13 8.15
C GLY A 6 1.08 2.21 6.89
N ILE A 7 0.45 2.11 5.74
CA ILE A 7 1.14 2.06 4.43
C ILE A 7 1.44 3.44 3.84
N SER A 8 1.14 4.52 4.57
CA SER A 8 1.47 5.90 4.25
C SER A 8 2.98 6.15 4.35
N GLU A 9 3.57 6.73 3.32
CA GLU A 9 4.97 7.16 3.33
C GLU A 9 5.20 8.30 4.31
N ALA A 10 4.30 9.28 4.38
CA ALA A 10 4.41 10.38 5.35
C ALA A 10 4.46 9.85 6.78
N SER A 11 3.57 8.91 7.12
CA SER A 11 3.53 8.28 8.44
C SER A 11 4.78 7.44 8.73
N LEU A 12 5.37 6.80 7.72
CA LEU A 12 6.65 6.09 7.86
C LEU A 12 7.80 7.04 8.14
N GLN A 13 7.92 8.13 7.36
CA GLN A 13 8.95 9.15 7.54
C GLN A 13 8.87 9.82 8.92
N GLN A 14 7.66 10.00 9.44
CA GLN A 14 7.40 10.59 10.76
C GLN A 14 7.49 9.58 11.92
N GLY A 15 7.76 8.30 11.65
CA GLY A 15 7.82 7.25 12.67
C GLY A 15 6.47 6.88 13.31
N CYS A 16 5.36 7.28 12.67
CA CYS A 16 3.99 7.03 13.13
C CYS A 16 3.34 5.80 12.47
N SER A 17 4.02 5.18 11.50
CA SER A 17 3.55 3.97 10.83
C SER A 17 3.79 2.69 11.63
N GLY A 18 2.79 1.80 11.64
CA GLY A 18 2.93 0.44 12.17
C GLY A 18 3.89 -0.46 11.38
N PHE A 19 4.32 -0.05 10.18
CA PHE A 19 5.22 -0.79 9.30
C PHE A 19 6.67 -0.33 9.35
N GLY A 20 7.04 0.57 10.27
CA GLY A 20 8.43 1.04 10.42
C GLY A 20 9.45 -0.10 10.56
N LYS A 21 9.11 -1.19 11.28
CA LYS A 21 9.97 -2.38 11.39
C LYS A 21 10.14 -3.14 10.08
N MET A 22 9.13 -3.13 9.19
CA MET A 22 9.30 -3.74 7.87
C MET A 22 10.28 -2.92 7.02
N ARG A 23 10.21 -1.59 7.10
CA ARG A 23 11.13 -0.68 6.39
C ARG A 23 12.57 -0.73 6.91
N HIS A 24 12.77 -0.80 8.22
CA HIS A 24 14.09 -0.61 8.82
C HIS A 24 14.75 -1.90 9.34
N ASN A 25 13.97 -2.95 9.59
CA ASN A 25 14.45 -4.16 10.27
C ASN A 25 14.21 -5.44 9.45
N ASP A 26 13.83 -5.33 8.17
CA ASP A 26 13.46 -6.46 7.30
C ASP A 26 12.45 -7.41 7.97
N GLN A 27 11.58 -6.88 8.82
CA GLN A 27 10.50 -7.66 9.38
C GLN A 27 9.49 -7.94 8.26
N ARG A 28 9.10 -9.22 8.12
CA ARG A 28 8.17 -9.65 7.06
C ARG A 28 6.87 -10.17 7.65
N LEU A 29 5.80 -10.03 6.89
CA LEU A 29 4.56 -10.77 7.14
C LEU A 29 4.71 -12.21 6.62
N SER A 30 3.64 -12.99 6.73
CA SER A 30 3.58 -14.31 6.10
C SER A 30 3.89 -14.21 4.60
N PRO A 31 4.70 -15.12 4.03
CA PRO A 31 4.97 -15.14 2.60
C PRO A 31 3.73 -15.46 1.75
N LYS A 32 2.61 -15.86 2.37
CA LYS A 32 1.32 -16.06 1.71
C LYS A 32 0.48 -14.79 1.58
N PHE A 33 0.99 -13.66 2.07
CA PHE A 33 0.25 -12.42 2.09
C PHE A 33 0.76 -11.47 1.00
N THR A 34 -0.11 -11.19 0.03
CA THR A 34 0.10 -10.19 -1.01
C THR A 34 -1.13 -9.30 -1.10
N ILE A 35 -0.92 -7.99 -1.13
CA ILE A 35 -1.97 -6.98 -1.28
C ILE A 35 -1.48 -5.82 -2.14
N SER A 36 -2.36 -5.33 -3.00
CA SER A 36 -2.11 -4.25 -3.94
C SER A 36 -3.22 -3.20 -3.86
N GLU A 37 -2.92 -1.98 -4.25
CA GLU A 37 -3.91 -1.00 -4.70
C GLU A 37 -4.19 -1.28 -6.18
N ASP A 38 -5.43 -1.61 -6.55
CA ASP A 38 -5.79 -2.02 -7.92
C ASP A 38 -7.09 -1.37 -8.39
N PHE A 39 -7.00 -0.51 -9.39
CA PHE A 39 -8.11 0.23 -9.99
C PHE A 39 -8.70 -0.43 -11.24
N SER A 40 -8.21 -1.60 -11.65
CA SER A 40 -8.64 -2.29 -12.89
C SER A 40 -10.13 -2.64 -12.91
N SER A 41 -10.76 -2.78 -11.75
CA SER A 41 -12.21 -3.03 -11.63
C SER A 41 -13.08 -1.88 -12.14
N GLY A 42 -12.55 -0.65 -12.17
CA GLY A 42 -13.28 0.56 -12.53
C GLY A 42 -14.35 1.01 -11.51
N LEU A 43 -14.46 0.35 -10.36
CA LEU A 43 -15.42 0.70 -9.31
C LEU A 43 -15.00 1.94 -8.49
N VAL A 44 -13.70 2.21 -8.47
CA VAL A 44 -13.08 3.33 -7.75
C VAL A 44 -12.38 4.21 -8.78
N PRO A 45 -12.55 5.55 -8.73
CA PRO A 45 -11.81 6.45 -9.60
C PRO A 45 -10.29 6.28 -9.43
N LYS A 46 -9.58 6.18 -10.55
CA LYS A 46 -8.11 6.08 -10.57
C LYS A 46 -7.42 7.42 -10.26
N PHE A 47 -8.12 8.54 -10.44
CA PHE A 47 -7.58 9.85 -10.10
C PHE A 47 -7.83 10.18 -8.61
N ASN A 48 -6.88 10.86 -7.97
CA ASN A 48 -7.03 11.34 -6.59
C ASN A 48 -7.86 12.65 -6.53
N SER A 49 -8.09 13.16 -5.32
CA SER A 49 -8.84 14.42 -5.12
C SER A 49 -8.23 15.65 -5.82
N ASN A 50 -6.96 15.58 -6.20
CA ASN A 50 -6.25 16.63 -6.96
C ASN A 50 -6.34 16.45 -8.49
N GLY A 51 -7.00 15.40 -8.96
CA GLY A 51 -7.13 15.08 -10.39
C GLY A 51 -5.92 14.37 -10.99
N GLU A 52 -5.00 13.86 -10.16
CA GLU A 52 -3.79 13.17 -10.59
C GLU A 52 -4.06 11.68 -10.77
N ILE A 53 -3.59 11.08 -11.87
CA ILE A 53 -3.88 9.70 -12.22
C ILE A 53 -2.84 8.77 -11.59
N SER A 54 -3.27 7.93 -10.64
CA SER A 54 -2.42 6.90 -10.02
C SER A 54 -2.06 5.78 -10.99
N PRO A 55 -1.08 4.91 -10.67
CA PRO A 55 -0.88 3.65 -11.39
C PRO A 55 -2.17 2.82 -11.44
N GLU A 56 -2.35 1.99 -12.46
CA GLU A 56 -3.52 1.09 -12.54
C GLU A 56 -3.49 0.04 -11.43
N SER A 57 -2.31 -0.53 -11.17
CA SER A 57 -2.04 -1.45 -10.07
C SER A 57 -0.72 -1.08 -9.41
N LEU A 58 -0.68 -1.12 -8.09
CA LEU A 58 0.49 -0.83 -7.26
C LEU A 58 0.60 -1.91 -6.16
N PRO A 59 1.60 -2.80 -6.24
CA PRO A 59 1.86 -3.76 -5.17
C PRO A 59 2.28 -3.05 -3.88
N ILE A 60 1.58 -3.30 -2.77
CA ILE A 60 1.92 -2.70 -1.46
C ILE A 60 2.75 -3.68 -0.64
N ILE A 61 2.24 -4.90 -0.45
CA ILE A 61 2.99 -6.01 0.15
C ILE A 61 3.01 -7.16 -0.83
N SER A 62 4.18 -7.69 -1.15
CA SER A 62 4.36 -8.84 -2.05
C SER A 62 5.04 -9.97 -1.30
N ASN A 63 4.41 -11.14 -1.20
CA ASN A 63 4.96 -12.30 -0.48
C ASN A 63 5.48 -11.93 0.94
N GLY A 64 4.70 -11.12 1.65
CA GLY A 64 5.02 -10.65 3.00
C GLY A 64 6.05 -9.51 3.10
N GLU A 65 6.58 -9.02 1.98
CA GLU A 65 7.55 -7.92 1.93
C GLU A 65 6.90 -6.58 1.55
N LEU A 66 7.18 -5.51 2.29
CA LEU A 66 6.70 -4.15 1.97
C LEU A 66 7.40 -3.66 0.70
N THR A 67 6.70 -3.67 -0.43
CA THR A 67 7.24 -3.34 -1.75
C THR A 67 7.11 -1.86 -2.07
N ASN A 68 5.93 -1.28 -1.80
CA ASN A 68 5.67 0.14 -1.96
C ASN A 68 4.85 0.66 -0.78
N THR A 69 4.83 1.97 -0.65
CA THR A 69 3.96 2.75 0.24
C THR A 69 3.08 3.64 -0.59
N LEU A 70 2.03 4.21 -0.02
CA LEU A 70 1.27 5.27 -0.67
C LEU A 70 1.97 6.60 -0.47
N VAL A 71 2.16 7.32 -1.57
CA VAL A 71 2.90 8.57 -1.63
C VAL A 71 2.04 9.59 -2.36
N SER A 72 1.51 10.55 -1.61
CA SER A 72 0.79 11.70 -2.18
C SER A 72 1.78 12.69 -2.81
N SER A 73 1.29 13.58 -3.69
CA SER A 73 2.14 14.65 -4.25
C SER A 73 2.67 15.61 -3.19
N ARG A 74 1.91 15.84 -2.10
CA ARG A 74 2.39 16.61 -0.94
C ARG A 74 3.58 15.92 -0.28
N THR A 75 3.46 14.64 0.04
CA THR A 75 4.53 13.86 0.69
C THR A 75 5.76 13.74 -0.20
N ALA A 76 5.56 13.53 -1.51
CA ALA A 76 6.63 13.53 -2.48
C ALA A 76 7.41 14.85 -2.48
N ALA A 77 6.72 15.99 -2.43
CA ALA A 77 7.34 17.30 -2.32
C ALA A 77 8.07 17.52 -0.98
N GLU A 78 7.53 16.97 0.11
CA GLU A 78 8.09 17.12 1.46
C GLU A 78 9.36 16.28 1.68
N TYR A 79 9.36 15.02 1.23
CA TYR A 79 10.43 14.05 1.52
C TYR A 79 11.28 13.67 0.30
N GLY A 80 10.98 14.19 -0.89
CA GLY A 80 11.69 13.85 -2.13
C GLY A 80 11.45 12.42 -2.62
N ALA A 81 10.38 11.76 -2.15
CA ALA A 81 9.99 10.42 -2.57
C ALA A 81 9.23 10.46 -3.92
N PRO A 82 9.33 9.41 -4.76
CA PRO A 82 8.51 9.32 -5.97
C PRO A 82 7.03 9.17 -5.60
N THR A 83 6.18 10.07 -6.09
CA THR A 83 4.73 9.98 -5.91
C THR A 83 4.15 8.81 -6.71
N ASN A 84 3.15 8.13 -6.14
CA ASN A 84 2.25 7.24 -6.88
C ASN A 84 0.83 7.83 -6.97
N TYR A 85 0.73 9.14 -6.74
CA TYR A 85 -0.49 9.91 -6.77
C TYR A 85 -1.56 9.33 -5.85
N ALA A 86 -1.16 8.88 -4.65
CA ALA A 86 -2.11 8.52 -3.61
C ALA A 86 -2.98 9.74 -3.21
N GLU A 87 -4.05 9.49 -2.46
CA GLU A 87 -4.76 10.57 -1.78
C GLU A 87 -3.87 11.28 -0.77
N ASP A 88 -4.24 12.50 -0.40
CA ASP A 88 -3.52 13.32 0.57
C ASP A 88 -3.38 12.65 1.95
N GLY A 89 -4.29 11.76 2.32
CA GLY A 89 -4.21 10.97 3.55
C GLY A 89 -3.39 9.67 3.44
N GLU A 90 -2.98 9.30 2.23
CA GLU A 90 -2.21 8.08 1.91
C GLU A 90 -2.85 6.80 2.45
N GLU A 91 -4.17 6.73 2.43
CA GLU A 91 -4.96 5.52 2.63
C GLU A 91 -5.27 4.80 1.31
N MET A 92 -5.38 3.47 1.37
CA MET A 92 -5.81 2.66 0.23
C MET A 92 -7.24 3.01 -0.17
N ARG A 93 -7.50 3.02 -1.48
CA ARG A 93 -8.81 3.31 -2.09
C ARG A 93 -9.46 2.09 -2.72
N SER A 94 -8.69 1.20 -3.31
CA SER A 94 -9.12 -0.01 -4.02
C SER A 94 -8.21 -1.20 -3.69
N PRO A 95 -8.17 -1.64 -2.42
CA PRO A 95 -7.31 -2.74 -1.99
C PRO A 95 -7.77 -4.08 -2.57
N THR A 96 -6.83 -4.83 -3.16
CA THR A 96 -7.04 -6.20 -3.64
C THR A 96 -5.99 -7.12 -3.04
N MET A 97 -6.45 -8.24 -2.46
CA MET A 97 -5.59 -9.25 -1.84
C MET A 97 -5.58 -10.52 -2.68
N ASP A 98 -4.40 -11.12 -2.85
CA ASP A 98 -4.28 -12.38 -3.58
C ASP A 98 -5.02 -13.51 -2.84
N PRO A 99 -5.63 -14.45 -3.58
CA PRO A 99 -6.26 -15.61 -2.96
C PRO A 99 -5.23 -16.51 -2.29
N GLY A 100 -5.66 -17.22 -1.26
CA GLY A 100 -4.89 -18.29 -0.62
C GLY A 100 -5.53 -19.66 -0.82
N ASP A 101 -4.78 -20.70 -0.48
CA ASP A 101 -5.26 -22.08 -0.56
C ASP A 101 -5.88 -22.55 0.77
N LEU A 102 -7.09 -23.10 0.70
CA LEU A 102 -7.69 -23.87 1.78
C LEU A 102 -7.25 -25.33 1.67
N ARG A 103 -6.59 -25.85 2.70
CA ARG A 103 -6.27 -27.29 2.77
C ARG A 103 -7.52 -28.06 3.18
N MET A 104 -8.03 -28.92 2.29
CA MET A 104 -8.96 -29.96 2.70
C MET A 104 -8.19 -31.11 3.34
N MET A 105 -8.46 -31.41 4.61
CA MET A 105 -8.02 -32.67 5.21
C MET A 105 -8.94 -33.77 4.71
N MET A 106 -8.38 -34.78 4.03
CA MET A 106 -9.08 -36.04 3.82
C MET A 106 -9.10 -36.80 5.15
N TYR A 107 -10.29 -37.22 5.58
CA TYR A 107 -10.50 -38.11 6.72
C TYR A 107 -10.08 -39.54 6.40
#